data_AF-A0A2E4KNN5-F1
#
_entry.id   AF-A0A2E4KNN5-F1
#
_cell.length_a   1.000
_cell.length_b   1.000
_cell.length_c   1.000
_cell.angle_alpha   90.00
_cell.angle_beta   90.00
_cell.angle_gamma   90.00
#
_symmetry.space_group_name_H-M   'P 1'
#
loop_
_entity.id
_entity.type
_entity.pdbx_description
1 polymer ?
#
loop_
_entity_poly.entity_id
_entity_poly.type
_entity_poly.pdbx_seq_one_letter_code
_entity_poly.pdbx_strand_id
1 'polypeptide(L)'
;MGSPLSRWLFAAYFLEVGLVLIFVPWSTYWDWNLLGEVIPTLRVTFQNNYVRGGVSGIGLINLIAGFDEIMTAIAMTRLKNARNKSIGASTLEDPVEVIKPRSNES
;
A
#
# COMPACT_ATOMS: atom_id res chain seq x y z
N MET A 1 14.06 -11.56 4.34
CA MET A 1 12.95 -11.65 3.37
C MET A 1 11.66 -11.36 4.12
N GLY A 2 11.14 -10.14 4.05
CA GLY A 2 9.88 -9.81 4.71
C GLY A 2 8.74 -10.61 4.07
N SER A 3 7.96 -11.32 4.88
CA SER A 3 6.80 -12.06 4.40
C SER A 3 5.84 -11.12 3.66
N PRO A 4 5.12 -11.57 2.62
CA PRO A 4 4.14 -10.73 1.92
C PRO A 4 3.11 -10.12 2.89
N LEU A 5 2.81 -10.81 4.00
CA LEU A 5 1.99 -10.32 5.10
C LEU A 5 2.53 -9.04 5.74
N SER A 6 3.84 -8.94 5.97
CA SER A 6 4.46 -7.75 6.57
C SER A 6 4.27 -6.51 5.70
N ARG A 7 4.34 -6.63 4.37
CA ARG A 7 4.09 -5.50 3.45
C ARG A 7 2.65 -5.00 3.53
N TRP A 8 1.68 -5.91 3.59
CA TRP A 8 0.27 -5.56 3.76
C TRP A 8 0.00 -4.89 5.11
N LEU A 9 0.62 -5.38 6.19
CA LEU A 9 0.51 -4.77 7.51
C LEU A 9 1.12 -3.36 7.55
N PHE A 10 2.27 -3.14 6.92
CA PHE A 10 2.87 -1.81 6.81
C PHE A 10 1.97 -0.84 6.04
N ALA A 11 1.41 -1.28 4.90
CA ALA A 11 0.50 -0.45 4.12
C ALA A 11 -0.79 -0.11 4.88
N ALA A 12 -1.38 -1.08 5.58
CA ALA A 12 -2.57 -0.86 6.41
C ALA A 12 -2.28 0.09 7.57
N TYR A 13 -1.14 -0.09 8.24
CA TYR A 13 -0.70 0.79 9.33
C TYR A 13 -0.49 2.24 8.85
N PHE A 14 0.16 2.43 7.70
CA PHE A 14 0.35 3.78 7.14
C PHE A 14 -0.97 4.48 6.81
N LEU A 15 -1.94 3.72 6.26
CA LEU A 15 -3.29 4.21 6.00
C LEU A 15 -4.03 4.58 7.27
N GLU A 16 -4.00 3.71 8.28
CA GLU A 16 -4.66 3.92 9.57
C GLU A 16 -4.05 5.12 10.29
N VAL A 17 -2.72 5.22 10.36
CA VAL A 17 -2.03 6.36 10.96
C VAL A 17 -2.31 7.64 10.19
N GLY A 18 -2.33 7.61 8.85
CA GLY A 18 -2.69 8.76 8.02
C GLY A 18 -4.12 9.25 8.27
N LEU A 19 -5.09 8.33 8.33
CA LEU A 19 -6.48 8.64 8.66
C LEU A 19 -6.63 9.18 10.07
N VAL A 20 -5.98 8.55 11.05
CA VAL A 20 -5.96 9.01 12.44
C VAL A 20 -5.39 10.43 12.50
N LEU A 21 -4.26 10.72 11.84
CA LEU A 21 -3.70 12.08 11.81
C LEU A 21 -4.61 13.11 11.11
N ILE A 22 -5.44 12.70 10.16
CA ILE A 22 -6.41 13.59 9.50
C ILE A 22 -7.63 13.81 10.39
N PHE A 23 -8.17 12.77 11.02
CA PHE A 23 -9.43 12.86 11.77
C PHE A 23 -9.26 13.29 13.21
N VAL A 24 -8.16 12.90 13.86
CA VAL A 24 -7.89 13.22 15.27
C VAL A 24 -7.93 14.73 15.52
N PRO A 25 -7.28 15.63 14.74
CA PRO A 25 -7.30 17.07 15.00
C PRO A 25 -8.68 17.73 14.94
N TRP A 26 -9.64 17.07 14.28
CA TRP A 26 -11.03 17.52 14.13
C TRP A 26 -11.99 16.79 15.08
N SER A 27 -11.49 15.80 15.81
CA SER A 27 -12.27 15.06 16.77
C SER A 27 -12.41 15.83 18.07
N THR A 28 -13.55 15.68 18.74
CA THR A 28 -13.79 16.23 20.07
C THR A 28 -12.74 15.74 21.08
N TYR A 29 -12.16 14.55 20.87
CA TYR A 29 -11.08 14.02 21.72
C TYR A 29 -9.79 14.86 21.68
N TRP A 30 -9.54 15.63 20.61
CA TRP A 30 -8.37 16.49 20.50
C TRP A 30 -8.39 17.67 21.46
N ASP A 31 -9.58 18.22 21.72
CA ASP A 31 -9.75 19.32 22.68
C ASP A 31 -9.79 18.83 24.14
N TRP A 32 -10.02 17.53 24.34
CA TRP A 32 -10.13 16.88 25.65
C TRP A 32 -8.86 16.13 26.04
N ASN A 33 -7.74 16.42 25.37
CA ASN A 33 -6.54 15.62 25.49
C ASN A 33 -5.80 15.90 26.81
N LEU A 34 -5.48 14.85 27.57
CA LEU A 34 -4.67 14.90 28.82
C LEU A 34 -3.35 15.67 28.64
N LEU A 35 -2.79 15.71 27.43
CA LEU A 35 -1.58 16.47 27.11
C LEU A 35 -1.76 17.98 27.27
N GLY A 36 -2.96 18.51 27.06
CA GLY A 36 -3.27 19.92 27.30
C GLY A 36 -3.39 20.24 28.80
N GLU A 37 -3.69 19.24 29.61
CA GLU A 37 -3.68 19.33 31.08
C GLU A 37 -2.25 19.27 31.64
N VAL A 38 -1.38 18.45 31.03
CA VAL A 38 0.03 18.31 31.44
C VAL A 38 0.90 19.46 30.89
N ILE A 39 0.63 19.98 29.69
CA ILE A 39 1.44 21.02 29.03
C ILE A 39 0.55 22.15 28.49
N PRO A 40 0.36 23.24 29.26
CA PRO A 40 -0.52 24.35 28.89
C PRO A 40 -0.15 25.03 27.57
N THR A 41 1.14 25.10 27.24
CA THR A 41 1.64 25.72 26.00
C THR A 41 1.22 24.91 24.76
N LEU A 42 1.28 23.58 24.84
CA LEU A 42 0.84 22.70 23.75
C LEU A 42 -0.67 22.82 23.54
N ARG A 43 -1.45 23.03 24.61
CA ARG A 43 -2.90 23.25 24.50
C ARG A 43 -3.24 24.46 23.62
N VAL A 44 -2.56 25.59 23.84
CA VAL A 44 -2.78 26.81 23.05
C VAL A 44 -2.38 26.60 21.59
N THR A 45 -1.28 25.88 21.34
CA THR A 45 -0.83 25.55 19.99
C THR A 45 -1.81 24.60 19.28
N PHE A 46 -2.31 23.57 19.95
CA PHE A 46 -3.26 22.60 19.37
C PHE A 46 -4.68 23.12 19.18
N GLN A 47 -5.06 24.17 19.91
CA GLN A 47 -6.30 24.93 19.68
C GLN A 47 -6.24 25.83 18.44
N ASN A 48 -5.05 26.04 17.86
CA ASN A 48 -4.91 26.82 16.65
C ASN A 48 -5.27 26.01 15.38
N ASN A 49 -6.16 26.55 14.55
CA ASN A 49 -6.57 25.95 13.28
C ASN A 49 -5.39 25.68 12.33
N TYR A 50 -4.30 26.46 12.40
CA TYR A 50 -3.09 26.23 11.59
C TYR A 50 -2.40 24.92 11.95
N VAL A 51 -2.36 24.56 13.23
CA VAL A 51 -1.71 23.33 13.71
C VAL A 51 -2.56 22.11 13.36
N ARG A 52 -3.89 22.24 13.48
CA ARG A 52 -4.83 21.20 13.03
C ARG A 52 -4.67 20.94 11.53
N GLY A 53 -4.52 21.99 10.73
CA GLY A 53 -4.22 21.90 9.30
C GLY A 53 -2.86 21.26 9.02
N GLY A 54 -1.81 21.62 9.77
CA GLY A 54 -0.48 21.04 9.63
C GLY A 54 -0.44 19.54 9.95
N VAL A 55 -1.06 19.12 11.06
CA VAL A 55 -1.16 17.70 11.44
C VAL A 55 -1.99 16.92 10.41
N SER A 56 -3.10 17.50 9.94
CA SER A 56 -3.91 16.88 8.87
C SER A 56 -3.13 16.78 7.56
N GLY A 57 -2.29 17.77 7.23
CA GLY A 57 -1.42 17.76 6.05
C GLY A 57 -0.35 16.65 6.11
N ILE A 58 0.25 16.43 7.29
CA ILE A 58 1.17 15.30 7.52
C ILE A 58 0.41 13.97 7.38
N GLY A 59 -0.81 13.87 7.92
CA GLY A 59 -1.68 12.71 7.73
C GLY A 59 -2.00 12.45 6.26
N LEU A 60 -2.27 13.49 5.48
CA LEU A 60 -2.55 13.41 4.05
C LEU A 60 -1.35 12.91 3.25
N ILE A 61 -0.13 13.36 3.55
CA ILE A 61 1.09 12.86 2.90
C ILE A 61 1.27 11.36 3.18
N ASN A 62 1.06 10.92 4.42
CA ASN A 62 1.11 9.50 4.78
C ASN A 62 0.04 8.69 4.04
N LEU A 63 -1.17 9.23 3.91
CA LEU A 63 -2.26 8.59 3.17
C LEU A 63 -1.89 8.41 1.70
N ILE A 64 -1.37 9.45 1.04
CA ILE A 64 -0.95 9.42 -0.37
C ILE A 64 0.17 8.38 -0.56
N ALA A 65 1.16 8.34 0.33
CA ALA A 65 2.23 7.34 0.26
C ALA A 65 1.70 5.90 0.40
N GLY A 66 0.74 5.68 1.30
CA GLY A 66 0.06 4.37 1.43
C GLY A 66 -0.72 3.98 0.17
N PHE A 67 -1.41 4.94 -0.46
CA PHE A 67 -2.11 4.71 -1.73
C PHE A 67 -1.14 4.38 -2.88
N ASP A 68 0.00 5.06 -2.96
CA ASP A 68 1.00 4.83 -4.01
C ASP A 68 1.60 3.42 -3.94
N GLU A 69 1.89 2.92 -2.73
CA GLU A 69 2.35 1.54 -2.50
C GLU A 69 1.31 0.52 -2.99
N ILE A 70 0.01 0.76 -2.72
CA ILE A 70 -1.09 -0.13 -3.17
C ILE A 70 -1.22 -0.12 -4.69
N MET A 71 -1.20 1.06 -5.32
CA MET A 71 -1.31 1.20 -6.77
C MET A 71 -0.13 0.50 -7.48
N THR A 72 1.06 0.68 -6.94
CA THR A 72 2.30 0.07 -7.42
C THR A 72 2.27 -1.46 -7.27
N ALA A 73 1.74 -1.98 -6.15
CA ALA A 73 1.55 -3.42 -5.95
C ALA A 73 0.52 -4.03 -6.93
N ILE A 74 -0.57 -3.32 -7.22
CA ILE A 74 -1.58 -3.74 -8.20
C ILE A 74 -0.98 -3.75 -9.62
N ALA A 75 -0.25 -2.70 -9.99
CA ALA A 75 0.40 -2.60 -11.30
C ALA A 75 1.40 -3.74 -11.54
N MET A 76 2.23 -4.08 -10.55
CA MET A 76 3.16 -5.21 -10.63
C MET A 76 2.45 -6.55 -10.81
N THR A 77 1.28 -6.73 -10.21
CA THR A 77 0.48 -7.95 -10.35
C THR A 77 -0.03 -8.11 -11.78
N ARG A 78 -0.45 -7.01 -12.44
CA ARG A 78 -0.91 -7.01 -13.83
C ARG A 78 0.19 -7.41 -14.81
N LEU A 79 1.41 -6.91 -14.61
CA LEU A 79 2.57 -7.24 -15.44
C LEU A 79 2.99 -8.71 -15.32
N LYS A 80 3.00 -9.26 -14.08
CA LYS A 80 3.28 -10.68 -13.86
C LYS A 80 2.28 -11.57 -14.60
N ASN A 81 1.00 -11.21 -14.59
CA ASN A 81 -0.06 -12.00 -15.23
C ASN A 81 0.05 -11.97 -16.77
N ALA A 82 0.33 -10.81 -17.36
CA ALA A 82 0.54 -10.67 -18.80
C ALA A 82 1.76 -11.48 -19.28
N ARG A 83 2.87 -11.42 -18.54
CA ARG A 83 4.09 -12.21 -18.82
C ARG A 83 3.85 -13.72 -18.67
N ASN A 84 3.09 -14.14 -17.65
CA ASN A 84 2.77 -15.55 -17.46
C ASN A 84 1.95 -16.11 -18.63
N LYS A 85 1.00 -15.31 -19.15
CA LYS A 85 0.19 -15.66 -20.31
C LYS A 85 1.02 -15.81 -21.58
N SER A 86 2.00 -14.93 -21.82
CA SER A 86 2.87 -15.03 -23.00
C SER A 86 3.80 -16.25 -22.94
N ILE A 87 4.38 -16.55 -21.77
CA ILE A 87 5.23 -17.73 -21.59
C ILE A 87 4.41 -19.02 -21.76
N GLY A 88 3.21 -19.07 -21.17
CA GLY A 88 2.31 -20.21 -21.33
C GLY A 88 1.87 -20.43 -22.78
N ALA A 89 1.65 -19.36 -23.55
CA ALA A 89 1.36 -19.47 -24.98
C ALA A 89 2.55 -20.03 -25.77
N SER A 90 3.76 -19.54 -25.53
CA SER A 90 4.97 -20.06 -26.21
C SER A 90 5.27 -21.54 -25.90
N THR A 91 4.96 -22.03 -24.70
CA THR A 91 5.14 -23.45 -24.33
C THR A 91 4.13 -24.38 -25.02
N LEU A 92 2.98 -23.86 -25.46
CA LEU A 92 1.99 -24.64 -26.22
C LEU A 92 2.29 -24.62 -27.74
N GLU A 93 3.02 -23.61 -28.19
CA GLU A 93 3.45 -23.48 -29.59
C GLU A 93 4.78 -24.20 -29.87
N ASP A 94 5.57 -24.54 -28.85
CA ASP A 94 6.62 -25.53 -28.99
C ASP A 94 5.95 -26.87 -29.35
N PRO A 95 6.09 -27.36 -30.60
CA PRO A 95 5.57 -28.67 -30.93
C PRO A 95 6.32 -29.64 -30.04
N VAL A 96 5.62 -30.23 -29.06
CA VAL A 96 6.09 -31.43 -28.34
C VAL A 96 6.73 -32.30 -29.39
N GLU A 97 8.06 -32.38 -29.37
CA GLU A 97 8.86 -32.97 -30.43
C GLU A 97 8.23 -34.32 -30.74
N VAL A 98 7.47 -34.38 -31.84
CA VAL A 98 6.75 -35.58 -32.23
C VAL A 98 7.88 -36.51 -32.62
N ILE A 99 8.30 -37.34 -31.67
CA ILE A 99 9.21 -38.45 -31.91
C ILE A 99 8.46 -39.34 -32.89
N LYS A 100 8.66 -39.04 -34.18
CA LYS A 100 8.08 -39.80 -35.27
C LYS A 100 8.71 -41.18 -35.14
N PRO A 101 7.95 -42.26 -34.82
CA PRO A 101 8.53 -43.59 -34.79
C PRO A 101 9.10 -43.83 -36.18
N ARG A 102 10.41 -44.08 -36.25
CA ARG A 102 11.14 -44.34 -37.49
C ARG A 102 10.38 -45.43 -38.23
N SER A 103 9.63 -45.02 -39.26
CA SER A 103 8.93 -45.93 -40.15
C SER A 103 9.98 -46.84 -40.74
N ASN A 104 9.87 -48.11 -40.39
CA ASN A 104 10.58 -49.21 -41.02
C ASN A 104 10.23 -49.24 -42.51
N GLU A 105 11.03 -48.54 -43.31
CA GLU A 105 11.08 -48.77 -44.74
C GLU A 105 11.59 -50.21 -44.97
N SER A 106 10.66 -51.03 -45.46
CA SER A 106 10.79 -52.23 -46.30
C SER A 106 11.94 -53.19 -46.04
#